data_AF-A0A949MKD2-F1
#
_entry.id   AF-A0A949MKD2-F1
#
_cell.length_a   1.000
_cell.length_b   1.000
_cell.length_c   1.000
_cell.angle_alpha   90.00
_cell.angle_beta   90.00
_cell.angle_gamma   90.00
#
_symmetry.space_group_name_H-M   'P 1'
#
loop_
_entity.id
_entity.type
_entity.pdbx_description
1 polymer ?
#
loop_
_entity_poly.entity_id
_entity_poly.type
_entity_poly.pdbx_seq_one_letter_code
_entity_poly.pdbx_strand_id
1 'polypeptide(L)'
;QRPVQWQMKPLFTVAGALAACVLALSFTVFLWARAHLPLTPAQLQTLVFLLLVFSGQGVVYLVRHSGPLWQSRPSRTLLLASVLDIAVVSALAVFGVLMAPLPAMWVGALLVGVAAYLAVLDVFKVWLLRRCGMA
;
A
#
# COMPACT_ATOMS: atom_id res chain seq x y z
N GLN A 1 24.57 -2.51 -24.19
CA GLN A 1 23.27 -3.09 -23.77
C GLN A 1 23.58 -4.39 -23.04
N ARG A 2 23.31 -4.49 -21.74
CA ARG A 2 23.51 -5.74 -20.99
C ARG A 2 22.19 -6.54 -21.03
N PRO A 3 22.22 -7.84 -21.37
CA PRO A 3 21.01 -8.64 -21.44
C PRO A 3 20.37 -8.75 -20.06
N VAL A 4 19.06 -8.54 -20.00
CA VAL A 4 18.25 -8.77 -18.80
C VAL A 4 18.30 -10.27 -18.51
N GLN A 5 19.06 -10.67 -17.49
CA GLN A 5 19.03 -12.05 -17.03
C GLN A 5 17.73 -12.26 -16.25
N TRP A 6 16.80 -13.03 -16.83
CA TRP A 6 15.53 -13.43 -16.21
C TRP A 6 15.77 -14.42 -15.07
N GLN A 7 16.27 -13.93 -13.94
CA GLN A 7 16.41 -14.72 -12.72
C GLN A 7 15.08 -14.66 -11.95
N MET A 8 14.17 -15.60 -12.25
CA MET A 8 12.83 -15.65 -11.63
C MET A 8 12.87 -15.84 -10.10
N LYS A 9 13.87 -16.58 -9.58
CA LYS A 9 14.00 -16.91 -8.16
C LYS A 9 14.15 -15.67 -7.25
N PRO A 10 15.10 -14.75 -7.49
CA PRO A 10 15.20 -13.53 -6.69
C PRO A 10 13.97 -12.60 -6.84
N LEU A 11 13.32 -12.61 -8.00
CA LEU A 11 12.13 -11.79 -8.23
C LEU A 11 10.92 -12.28 -7.40
N PHE A 12 10.69 -13.59 -7.37
CA PHE A 12 9.64 -14.20 -6.54
C PHE A 12 9.89 -14.03 -5.04
N THR A 13 11.14 -14.11 -4.58
CA THR A 13 11.46 -13.95 -3.16
C THR A 13 11.26 -12.50 -2.68
N VAL A 14 11.66 -11.51 -3.47
CA VAL A 14 11.41 -10.09 -3.17
C VAL A 14 9.90 -9.78 -3.19
N ALA A 15 9.17 -10.26 -4.20
CA ALA A 15 7.72 -10.09 -4.27
C ALA A 15 6.99 -10.75 -3.08
N GLY A 16 7.39 -11.96 -2.71
CA GLY A 16 6.85 -12.68 -1.55
C GLY A 16 7.13 -11.96 -0.23
N ALA A 17 8.36 -11.44 -0.04
CA ALA A 17 8.71 -10.66 1.16
C ALA A 17 7.87 -9.39 1.27
N LEU A 18 7.69 -8.66 0.17
CA LEU A 18 6.85 -7.46 0.13
C LEU A 18 5.39 -7.77 0.43
N ALA A 19 4.85 -8.84 -0.18
CA ALA A 19 3.49 -9.30 0.08
C ALA A 19 3.31 -9.69 1.57
N ALA A 20 4.27 -10.38 2.16
CA ALA A 20 4.25 -10.74 3.57
C ALA A 20 4.26 -9.49 4.48
N CYS A 21 5.05 -8.47 4.17
CA CYS A 21 5.04 -7.20 4.90
C CYS A 21 3.70 -6.48 4.79
N VAL A 22 3.07 -6.44 3.61
CA VAL A 22 1.75 -5.80 3.45
C VAL A 22 0.65 -6.59 4.14
N LEU A 23 0.76 -7.91 4.14
CA LEU A 23 -0.14 -8.79 4.89
C LEU A 23 -0.02 -8.52 6.39
N ALA A 24 1.21 -8.43 6.91
CA ALA A 24 1.46 -8.10 8.30
C ALA A 24 0.84 -6.74 8.67
N LEU A 25 1.03 -5.70 7.84
CA LEU A 25 0.35 -4.40 8.03
C LEU A 25 -1.16 -4.57 8.11
N SER A 26 -1.75 -5.34 7.18
CA SER A 26 -3.20 -5.54 7.11
C SER A 26 -3.74 -6.14 8.42
N PHE A 27 -3.07 -7.16 8.94
CA PHE A 27 -3.43 -7.77 10.22
C PHE A 27 -3.19 -6.84 11.40
N THR A 28 -2.08 -6.11 11.45
CA THR A 28 -1.78 -5.18 12.54
C THR A 28 -2.84 -4.09 12.64
N VAL A 29 -3.18 -3.45 11.51
CA VAL A 29 -4.19 -2.40 11.47
C VAL A 29 -5.57 -2.96 11.82
N PHE A 30 -5.94 -4.13 11.30
CA PHE A 30 -7.22 -4.78 11.62
C PHE A 30 -7.36 -5.12 13.11
N LEU A 31 -6.35 -5.77 13.69
CA LEU A 31 -6.35 -6.16 15.10
C LEU A 31 -6.34 -4.94 16.02
N TRP A 32 -5.53 -3.93 15.68
CA TRP A 32 -5.48 -2.67 16.42
C TRP A 32 -6.83 -1.94 16.35
N ALA A 33 -7.43 -1.87 15.16
CA ALA A 33 -8.73 -1.23 14.98
C ALA A 33 -9.85 -1.94 15.75
N ARG A 34 -9.84 -3.27 15.74
CA ARG A 34 -10.80 -4.10 16.48
C ARG A 34 -10.63 -3.98 18.01
N ALA A 35 -9.40 -3.81 18.49
CA ALA A 35 -9.10 -3.76 19.93
C ALA A 35 -9.30 -2.37 20.54
N HIS A 36 -8.99 -1.30 19.79
CA HIS A 36 -8.93 0.06 20.33
C HIS A 36 -10.05 0.98 19.86
N LEU A 37 -10.70 0.69 18.73
CA LEU A 37 -11.82 1.52 18.29
C LEU A 37 -13.17 0.87 18.61
N PRO A 38 -14.13 1.64 19.16
CA PRO A 38 -15.51 1.18 19.33
C PRO A 38 -16.26 1.24 17.99
N LEU A 39 -15.75 0.57 16.95
CA LEU A 39 -16.38 0.51 15.63
C LEU A 39 -17.40 -0.63 15.56
N THR A 40 -18.49 -0.38 14.85
CA THR A 40 -19.41 -1.45 14.45
C THR A 40 -18.75 -2.39 13.42
N PRO A 41 -19.22 -3.64 13.28
CA PRO A 41 -18.69 -4.58 12.28
C PRO A 41 -18.70 -4.01 10.85
N ALA A 42 -19.72 -3.22 10.50
CA ALA A 42 -19.83 -2.58 9.18
C ALA A 42 -18.80 -1.45 8.97
N GLN A 43 -18.48 -0.69 10.02
CA GLN A 43 -17.41 0.33 9.97
C GLN A 43 -16.02 -0.33 9.88
N LEU A 44 -15.82 -1.45 10.58
CA LEU A 44 -14.57 -2.20 10.48
C LEU A 44 -14.38 -2.76 9.06
N GLN A 45 -15.44 -3.25 8.42
CA GLN A 45 -15.40 -3.66 7.01
C GLN A 45 -14.99 -2.51 6.08
N THR A 46 -15.53 -1.31 6.32
CA THR A 46 -15.18 -0.10 5.55
C THR A 46 -13.70 0.27 5.76
N LEU A 47 -13.20 0.17 6.98
CA LEU A 47 -11.78 0.43 7.30
C LEU A 47 -10.85 -0.57 6.61
N VAL A 48 -11.19 -1.87 6.63
CA VAL A 48 -10.42 -2.91 5.93
C VAL A 48 -10.48 -2.69 4.41
N PHE A 49 -11.64 -2.30 3.87
CA PHE A 49 -11.75 -1.96 2.46
C PHE A 49 -10.80 -0.83 2.07
N LEU A 50 -10.81 0.28 2.82
CA LEU A 50 -9.89 1.40 2.60
C LEU A 50 -8.42 0.98 2.68
N LEU A 51 -8.08 0.14 3.66
CA LEU A 51 -6.74 -0.40 3.85
C LEU A 51 -6.28 -1.21 2.63
N LEU A 52 -7.16 -2.04 2.07
CA LEU A 52 -6.87 -2.83 0.87
C LEU A 52 -6.68 -1.94 -0.36
N VAL A 53 -7.51 -0.91 -0.54
CA VAL A 53 -7.35 0.05 -1.65
C VAL A 53 -6.02 0.79 -1.53
N PHE A 54 -5.74 1.40 -0.38
CA PHE A 54 -4.53 2.21 -0.19
C PHE A 54 -3.25 1.37 -0.28
N SER A 55 -3.23 0.18 0.34
CA SER A 55 -2.09 -0.72 0.26
C SER A 55 -1.91 -1.28 -1.15
N GLY A 56 -3.00 -1.63 -1.84
CA GLY A 56 -2.99 -2.12 -3.22
C GLY A 56 -2.37 -1.12 -4.19
N GLN A 57 -2.77 0.15 -4.11
CA GLN A 57 -2.15 1.23 -4.90
C GLN A 57 -0.63 1.25 -4.68
N GLY A 58 -0.18 1.21 -3.42
CA GLY A 58 1.24 1.17 -3.07
C GLY A 58 2.01 -0.04 -3.59
N VAL A 59 1.42 -1.23 -3.52
CA VAL A 59 2.03 -2.46 -4.05
C VAL A 59 2.18 -2.39 -5.56
N VAL A 60 1.19 -1.84 -6.27
CA VAL A 60 1.30 -1.63 -7.73
C VAL A 60 2.48 -0.73 -8.04
N TYR A 61 2.71 0.36 -7.30
CA TYR A 61 3.91 1.18 -7.46
C TYR A 61 5.19 0.40 -7.18
N LEU A 62 5.21 -0.44 -6.14
CA LEU A 62 6.38 -1.24 -5.78
C LEU A 62 6.72 -2.32 -6.82
N VAL A 63 5.73 -2.98 -7.42
CA VAL A 63 5.93 -4.07 -8.38
C VAL A 63 6.28 -3.55 -9.77
N ARG A 64 5.78 -2.37 -10.15
CA ARG A 64 5.89 -1.86 -11.53
C ARG A 64 7.32 -1.49 -11.96
N HIS A 65 8.28 -1.37 -11.03
CA HIS A 65 9.68 -1.12 -11.37
C HIS A 65 10.66 -1.98 -10.55
N SER A 66 11.57 -2.66 -11.25
CA SER A 66 12.66 -3.47 -10.65
C SER A 66 13.83 -2.64 -10.08
N GLY A 67 13.68 -1.32 -9.93
CA GLY A 67 14.70 -0.41 -9.38
C GLY A 67 14.15 0.51 -8.27
N PRO A 68 14.99 1.38 -7.67
CA PRO A 68 14.57 2.32 -6.62
C PRO A 68 13.51 3.30 -7.14
N LEU A 69 12.45 3.55 -6.36
CA LEU A 69 11.38 4.52 -6.72
C LEU A 69 11.93 5.93 -7.01
N TRP A 70 13.12 6.26 -6.52
CA TRP A 70 13.75 7.57 -6.71
C TRP A 70 14.53 7.77 -8.01
N GLN A 71 14.85 6.70 -8.76
CA GLN A 71 15.66 6.83 -9.98
C GLN A 71 14.82 7.09 -11.25
N SER A 72 13.53 6.73 -11.23
CA SER A 72 12.62 6.89 -12.35
C SER A 72 11.37 7.61 -11.87
N ARG A 73 11.26 8.89 -12.23
CA ARG A 73 10.13 9.73 -11.84
C ARG A 73 8.82 9.05 -12.24
N PRO A 74 7.88 8.85 -11.30
CA PRO A 74 6.59 8.24 -11.60
C PRO A 74 5.90 9.04 -12.70
N SER A 75 5.33 8.35 -13.69
CA SER A 75 4.54 8.97 -14.75
C SER A 75 3.41 9.76 -14.10
N ARG A 76 3.32 11.07 -14.40
CA ARG A 76 2.33 12.00 -13.83
C ARG A 76 0.89 11.48 -13.91
N THR A 77 0.60 10.69 -14.93
CA THR A 77 -0.70 10.03 -15.14
C THR A 77 -1.08 9.02 -14.06
N LEU A 78 -0.12 8.26 -13.51
CA LEU A 78 -0.40 7.30 -12.42
C LEU A 78 -0.65 8.03 -11.11
N LEU A 79 0.16 9.04 -10.79
CA LEU A 79 -0.04 9.84 -9.58
C LEU A 79 -1.43 10.47 -9.58
N LEU A 80 -1.85 11.01 -10.72
CA LEU A 80 -3.16 11.63 -10.87
C LEU A 80 -4.29 10.60 -10.74
N ALA A 81 -4.12 9.40 -11.32
CA ALA A 81 -5.07 8.30 -11.15
C ALA A 81 -5.19 7.83 -9.70
N SER A 82 -4.07 7.67 -8.98
CA SER A 82 -4.09 7.25 -7.57
C SER A 82 -4.66 8.33 -6.64
N VAL A 83 -4.37 9.61 -6.88
CA VAL A 83 -4.97 10.70 -6.11
C VAL A 83 -6.48 10.73 -6.33
N LEU A 84 -6.94 10.54 -7.57
CA LEU A 84 -8.36 10.50 -7.89
C LEU A 84 -9.05 9.29 -7.25
N ASP A 85 -8.43 8.11 -7.32
CA ASP A 85 -8.91 6.89 -6.65
C ASP A 85 -9.04 7.08 -5.14
N ILE A 86 -7.99 7.57 -4.47
CA ILE A 86 -7.99 7.85 -3.04
C ILE A 86 -9.05 8.88 -2.68
N ALA A 87 -9.21 9.95 -3.48
CA ALA A 87 -10.21 10.98 -3.23
C ALA A 87 -11.65 10.43 -3.35
N VAL A 88 -11.94 9.66 -4.40
CA VAL A 88 -13.26 9.05 -4.63
C VAL A 88 -13.59 8.05 -3.53
N VAL A 89 -12.65 7.16 -3.20
CA VAL A 89 -12.85 6.13 -2.16
C VAL A 89 -12.97 6.75 -0.77
N SER A 90 -12.20 7.79 -0.47
CA SER A 90 -12.33 8.53 0.79
C SER A 90 -13.68 9.24 0.89
N ALA A 91 -14.15 9.85 -0.20
CA ALA A 91 -15.47 10.47 -0.25
C ALA A 91 -16.59 9.44 -0.01
N LEU A 92 -16.54 8.29 -0.69
CA LEU A 92 -17.51 7.20 -0.51
C LEU A 92 -17.57 6.72 0.96
N ALA A 93 -16.42 6.55 1.61
CA ALA A 93 -16.35 6.13 3.00
C ALA A 93 -16.86 7.17 4.00
N VAL A 94 -16.65 8.46 3.73
CA VAL A 94 -17.15 9.56 4.59
C VAL A 94 -18.65 9.77 4.41
N PHE A 95 -19.14 9.72 3.17
CA PHE A 95 -20.57 9.87 2.87
C PHE A 95 -21.40 8.60 3.15
N GLY A 96 -20.75 7.46 3.42
CA GLY A 96 -21.43 6.20 3.66
C GLY A 96 -22.16 5.65 2.42
N VAL A 97 -21.67 6.00 1.22
CA VAL A 97 -22.26 5.50 -0.03
C VAL A 97 -21.66 4.12 -0.30
N LEU A 98 -22.51 3.09 -0.37
CA LEU A 98 -22.15 1.65 -0.49
C LEU A 98 -21.42 1.04 0.73
N MET A 99 -21.09 1.83 1.76
CA MET A 99 -20.34 1.42 2.95
C MET A 99 -20.84 2.13 4.20
N ALA A 100 -20.49 1.63 5.39
CA ALA A 100 -20.88 2.30 6.62
C ALA A 100 -20.09 3.62 6.79
N PRO A 101 -20.74 4.72 7.19
CA PRO A 101 -20.06 6.00 7.35
C PRO A 101 -18.96 5.89 8.40
N LEU A 102 -17.73 6.20 7.97
CA LEU A 102 -16.55 6.23 8.82
C LEU A 102 -16.14 7.71 9.02
N PRO A 103 -15.85 8.13 10.26
CA PRO A 103 -15.36 9.49 10.50
C PRO A 103 -14.13 9.81 9.66
N ALA A 104 -14.12 10.98 9.01
CA ALA A 104 -13.02 11.42 8.14
C ALA A 104 -11.65 11.41 8.85
N MET A 105 -11.63 11.60 10.16
CA MET A 105 -10.43 11.48 11.00
C MET A 105 -9.77 10.10 10.87
N TRP A 106 -10.55 9.02 10.90
CA TRP A 106 -10.03 7.65 10.79
C TRP A 106 -9.59 7.31 9.37
N VAL A 107 -10.31 7.83 8.36
CA VAL A 107 -9.91 7.72 6.95
C VAL A 107 -8.55 8.38 6.72
N GLY A 108 -8.38 9.61 7.22
CA GLY A 108 -7.12 10.35 7.12
C GLY A 108 -5.98 9.68 7.89
N ALA A 109 -6.23 9.21 9.12
CA ALA A 109 -5.24 8.50 9.92
C ALA A 109 -4.76 7.20 9.23
N LEU A 110 -5.70 6.45 8.64
CA LEU A 110 -5.39 5.24 7.89
C LEU A 110 -4.56 5.57 6.64
N LEU A 111 -4.94 6.60 5.88
CA LEU A 111 -4.21 7.03 4.70
C LEU A 111 -2.76 7.40 5.03
N VAL A 112 -2.56 8.21 6.09
CA VAL A 112 -1.21 8.60 6.54
C VAL A 112 -0.43 7.38 7.02
N GLY A 113 -1.04 6.50 7.80
CA GLY A 113 -0.39 5.28 8.30
C GLY A 113 0.04 4.34 7.17
N VAL A 114 -0.83 4.10 6.19
CA VAL A 114 -0.52 3.27 5.02
C VAL A 114 0.56 3.93 4.16
N ALA A 115 0.47 5.24 3.91
CA ALA A 115 1.48 5.97 3.15
C ALA A 115 2.87 5.92 3.82
N ALA A 116 2.93 6.11 5.14
CA ALA A 116 4.17 6.01 5.90
C ALA A 116 4.74 4.59 5.85
N TYR A 117 3.90 3.57 6.00
CA TYR A 117 4.35 2.17 5.92
C TYR A 117 4.89 1.83 4.53
N LEU A 118 4.20 2.27 3.47
CA LEU A 118 4.65 2.06 2.09
C LEU A 118 5.98 2.77 1.82
N ALA A 119 6.19 3.97 2.37
CA ALA A 119 7.48 4.65 2.28
C ALA A 119 8.60 3.86 2.97
N VAL A 120 8.35 3.32 4.17
CA VAL A 120 9.29 2.43 4.86
C VAL A 120 9.56 1.17 4.04
N LEU A 121 8.52 0.59 3.44
CA LEU A 121 8.61 -0.62 2.63
C LEU A 121 9.42 -0.39 1.35
N ASP A 122 9.33 0.80 0.75
CA ASP A 122 10.17 1.17 -0.38
C ASP A 122 11.65 1.23 0.00
N VAL A 123 11.97 1.87 1.13
CA VAL A 123 13.35 1.92 1.65
C VAL A 123 13.86 0.49 1.91
N PHE A 124 13.02 -0.36 2.49
CA PHE A 124 13.35 -1.77 2.75
C PHE A 124 13.60 -2.54 1.45
N LYS A 125 12.77 -2.35 0.42
CA LYS A 125 12.95 -2.94 -0.90
C LYS A 125 14.30 -2.54 -1.51
N VAL A 126 14.64 -1.25 -1.47
CA VAL A 126 15.91 -0.74 -2.02
C VAL A 126 17.11 -1.35 -1.29
N TRP A 127 17.01 -1.46 0.03
CA TRP A 127 18.04 -2.11 0.84
C TRP A 127 18.19 -3.60 0.48
N LEU A 128 17.08 -4.32 0.31
CA LEU A 128 17.06 -5.74 -0.05
C LEU A 128 17.67 -5.97 -1.45
N LEU A 129 17.34 -5.11 -2.42
CA LEU A 129 17.89 -5.17 -3.78
C LEU A 129 19.41 -4.91 -3.79
N ARG A 130 19.90 -3.96 -2.98
CA ARG A 130 21.34 -3.71 -2.81
C ARG A 130 22.05 -4.90 -2.17
N ARG A 131 21.44 -5.54 -1.16
CA ARG A 131 21.98 -6.74 -0.50
C ARG A 131 22.07 -7.95 -1.44
N CYS A 132 21.15 -8.07 -2.41
CA CYS A 132 21.20 -9.13 -3.42
C CYS A 132 22.13 -8.84 -4.61
N GLY A 133 22.89 -7.73 -4.60
CA GLY A 133 23.87 -7.43 -5.65
C GLY A 133 23.27 -7.13 -7.03
N MET A 134 21.99 -6.74 -7.08
CA MET A 134 21.26 -6.41 -8.32
C MET A 134 21.23 -4.90 -8.62
N ALA A 135 22.04 -4.10 -7.92
CA ALA A 135 22.16 -2.64 -8.08
C ALA A 135 23.54 -2.25 -8.61
#